data_AF-A0A355S4G8-F1
#
_entry.id   AF-A0A355S4G8-F1
#
_cell.length_a   1.000
_cell.length_b   1.000
_cell.length_c   1.000
_cell.angle_alpha   90.00
_cell.angle_beta   90.00
_cell.angle_gamma   90.00
#
_symmetry.space_group_name_H-M   'P 1'
#
loop_
_entity.id
_entity.type
_entity.pdbx_description
1 polymer ?
#
loop_
_entity_poly.entity_id
_entity_poly.type
_entity_poly.pdbx_seq_one_letter_code
_entity_poly.pdbx_strand_id
1 'polypeptide(L)'
;MKINKSTVRLVMLVILIFIFVFYYNPKKISRYFNACIYSHSRDEIITKDISIELNMRRKLLNKNLIEGTITINNKTYKVKTFPYGDLIRGIKSKFNEESYLLICIERDNGRSINPINIKISKDFNYIYGNIRDEQLSKGREMMIAAPANNIKEANSVADKINSKN
;
A
#
# COMPACT_ATOMS: atom_id res chain seq x y z
N MET A 1 5.98 33.27 35.16
CA MET A 1 5.40 33.67 33.86
C MET A 1 3.97 33.13 33.79
N LYS A 2 2.93 33.96 33.90
CA LYS A 2 1.52 33.50 33.82
C LYS A 2 1.14 33.35 32.34
N ILE A 3 0.92 32.12 31.90
CA ILE A 3 0.46 31.85 30.54
C ILE A 3 -0.96 32.41 30.41
N ASN A 4 -1.15 33.36 29.48
CA ASN A 4 -2.44 33.98 29.25
C ASN A 4 -3.43 32.96 28.66
N LYS A 5 -4.62 32.83 29.25
CA LYS A 5 -5.68 31.90 28.79
C LYS A 5 -6.04 32.12 27.32
N SER A 6 -5.97 33.36 26.83
CA SER A 6 -6.22 33.69 25.42
C SER A 6 -5.14 33.11 24.49
N THR A 7 -3.88 33.13 24.93
CA THR A 7 -2.77 32.51 24.18
C THR A 7 -2.92 31.00 24.10
N VAL A 8 -3.32 30.34 25.20
CA VAL A 8 -3.59 28.88 25.19
C VAL A 8 -4.71 28.53 24.20
N ARG A 9 -5.81 29.28 24.20
CA ARG A 9 -6.93 29.06 23.27
C ARG A 9 -6.52 29.23 21.81
N LEU A 10 -5.74 30.28 21.52
CA LEU A 10 -5.21 30.52 20.17
C LEU A 10 -4.33 29.35 19.70
N VAL A 11 -3.40 28.90 20.54
CA VAL A 11 -2.51 27.77 20.22
C VAL A 11 -3.31 26.49 19.97
N MET A 12 -4.30 26.19 20.81
CA MET A 12 -5.17 25.02 20.60
C MET A 12 -5.95 25.11 19.29
N LEU A 13 -6.47 26.28 18.94
CA LEU A 13 -7.16 26.49 17.67
C LEU A 13 -6.23 26.25 16.47
N VAL A 14 -5.00 26.78 16.52
CA VAL A 14 -3.99 26.57 15.46
C VAL A 14 -3.66 25.09 15.30
N ILE A 15 -3.46 24.37 16.41
CA ILE A 15 -3.20 22.92 16.38
C ILE A 15 -4.38 22.18 15.74
N LEU A 16 -5.62 22.55 16.10
CA LEU A 16 -6.81 21.87 15.61
C LEU A 16 -7.04 22.11 14.12
N ILE A 17 -6.81 23.34 13.63
CA ILE A 17 -6.81 23.67 12.20
C ILE A 17 -5.72 22.88 11.47
N PHE A 18 -4.50 22.83 12.02
CA PHE A 18 -3.40 22.10 11.40
C PHE A 18 -3.70 20.61 11.27
N ILE A 19 -4.25 19.99 12.33
CA ILE A 19 -4.74 18.62 12.30
C ILE A 19 -5.81 18.47 11.23
N PHE A 20 -6.80 19.36 11.18
CA PHE A 20 -7.87 19.27 10.20
C PHE A 20 -7.35 19.28 8.76
N VAL A 21 -6.51 20.25 8.40
CA VAL A 21 -5.93 20.37 7.06
C VAL A 21 -5.08 19.15 6.69
N PHE A 22 -4.26 18.67 7.64
CA PHE A 22 -3.34 17.55 7.41
C PHE A 22 -4.04 16.21 7.19
N TYR A 23 -5.22 16.02 7.79
CA TYR A 23 -6.02 14.80 7.65
C TYR A 23 -7.06 14.87 6.53
N TYR A 24 -7.53 16.07 6.17
CA TYR A 24 -8.53 16.25 5.11
C TYR A 24 -7.92 16.12 3.70
N ASN A 25 -6.68 16.58 3.50
CA ASN A 25 -6.05 16.56 2.19
C ASN A 25 -5.44 15.19 1.86
N PRO A 26 -5.90 14.51 0.78
CA PRO A 26 -5.31 13.25 0.37
C PRO A 26 -3.89 13.45 -0.15
N LYS A 27 -2.97 12.59 0.28
CA LYS A 27 -1.61 12.54 -0.27
C LYS A 27 -1.66 11.74 -1.58
N LYS A 28 -1.32 12.39 -2.70
CA LYS A 28 -1.09 11.72 -3.98
C LYS A 28 0.31 11.09 -3.98
N ILE A 29 0.41 9.85 -4.42
CA ILE A 29 1.64 9.09 -4.51
C ILE A 29 1.74 8.55 -5.94
N SER A 30 2.84 8.88 -6.61
CA SER A 30 3.19 8.31 -7.90
C SER A 30 4.61 7.74 -7.83
N ARG A 31 4.78 6.51 -8.30
CA ARG A 31 6.04 5.78 -8.28
C ARG A 31 6.15 4.88 -9.50
N TYR A 32 7.38 4.73 -9.97
CA TYR A 32 7.75 3.85 -11.08
C TYR A 32 8.92 3.00 -10.63
N PHE A 33 8.82 1.68 -10.84
CA PHE A 33 9.83 0.73 -10.43
C PHE A 33 9.97 -0.39 -11.47
N ASN A 34 11.12 -1.05 -11.48
CA ASN A 34 11.22 -2.37 -12.09
C ASN A 34 10.77 -3.41 -11.07
N ALA A 35 9.91 -4.32 -11.47
CA ALA A 35 9.45 -5.43 -10.65
C ALA A 35 9.99 -6.76 -11.16
N CYS A 36 10.36 -7.62 -10.22
CA CYS A 36 10.66 -9.01 -10.47
C CYS A 36 9.42 -9.84 -10.11
N ILE A 37 8.84 -10.50 -11.11
CA ILE A 37 7.73 -11.44 -10.98
C ILE A 37 8.29 -12.84 -11.13
N TYR A 38 8.05 -13.72 -10.17
CA TYR A 38 8.70 -15.02 -10.15
C TYR A 38 7.86 -16.13 -9.49
N SER A 39 8.13 -17.37 -9.89
CA SER A 39 7.62 -18.57 -9.21
C SER A 39 8.75 -19.25 -8.45
N HIS A 40 8.55 -19.51 -7.16
CA HIS A 40 9.51 -20.30 -6.35
C HIS A 40 9.64 -21.76 -6.82
N SER A 41 8.68 -22.24 -7.62
CA SER A 41 8.57 -23.66 -7.96
C SER A 41 9.07 -24.02 -9.36
N ARG A 42 9.37 -23.04 -10.23
CA ARG A 42 9.58 -23.28 -11.67
C ARG A 42 10.71 -22.50 -12.33
N ASP A 43 11.56 -21.82 -11.56
CA ASP A 43 12.63 -20.93 -12.08
C ASP A 43 12.13 -19.93 -13.16
N GLU A 44 10.84 -19.60 -13.13
CA GLU A 44 10.23 -18.61 -14.01
C GLU A 44 10.49 -17.22 -13.41
N ILE A 45 11.22 -16.36 -14.13
CA ILE A 45 11.53 -14.98 -13.75
C ILE A 45 11.13 -14.04 -14.88
N ILE A 46 10.33 -13.03 -14.55
CA ILE A 46 9.84 -12.02 -15.46
C ILE A 46 10.14 -10.66 -14.84
N THR A 47 10.96 -9.85 -15.50
CA THR A 47 11.20 -8.46 -15.09
C THR A 47 10.32 -7.53 -15.91
N LYS A 48 9.52 -6.69 -15.24
CA LYS A 48 8.59 -5.74 -15.87
C LYS A 48 8.55 -4.42 -15.14
N ASP A 49 8.34 -3.36 -15.89
CA ASP A 49 8.10 -2.04 -15.32
C ASP A 49 6.71 -1.98 -14.70
N ILE A 50 6.65 -1.36 -13.53
CA ILE A 50 5.42 -1.12 -12.79
C ILE A 50 5.28 0.37 -12.50
N SER A 51 4.05 0.86 -12.65
CA SER A 51 3.64 2.20 -12.25
C SER A 51 2.60 2.10 -11.14
N ILE A 52 2.68 2.99 -10.18
CA ILE A 52 1.75 3.08 -9.06
C ILE A 52 1.23 4.50 -8.99
N GLU A 53 -0.09 4.62 -8.93
CA GLU A 53 -0.77 5.89 -8.70
C GLU A 53 -1.79 5.70 -7.59
N LEU A 54 -1.48 6.21 -6.40
CA LEU A 54 -2.28 6.02 -5.19
C LEU A 54 -2.68 7.35 -4.58
N ASN A 55 -3.87 7.37 -4.01
CA ASN A 55 -4.37 8.43 -3.16
C ASN A 55 -4.50 7.91 -1.73
N MET A 56 -3.73 8.47 -0.81
CA MET A 56 -3.78 8.13 0.61
C MET A 56 -4.56 9.20 1.39
N ARG A 57 -5.73 8.81 1.90
CA ARG A 57 -6.50 9.57 2.90
C ARG A 57 -6.11 9.10 4.30
N ARG A 58 -5.59 10.02 5.11
CA ARG A 58 -5.21 9.72 6.49
C ARG A 58 -6.46 9.62 7.35
N LYS A 59 -6.57 8.57 8.15
CA LYS A 59 -7.64 8.44 9.16
C LYS A 59 -7.01 8.55 10.53
N LEU A 60 -7.65 9.23 11.48
CA LEU A 60 -7.05 9.46 12.80
C LEU A 60 -7.00 8.17 13.63
N LEU A 61 -8.14 7.46 13.68
CA LEU A 61 -8.35 6.27 14.51
C LEU A 61 -8.27 4.94 13.75
N ASN A 62 -8.15 4.98 12.42
CA ASN A 62 -8.09 3.79 11.58
C ASN A 62 -6.87 3.84 10.66
N LYS A 63 -6.57 2.70 10.02
CA LYS A 63 -5.58 2.64 8.93
C LYS A 63 -5.88 3.71 7.88
N ASN A 64 -4.82 4.23 7.29
CA ASN A 64 -4.95 5.16 6.18
C ASN A 64 -5.69 4.44 5.04
N LEU A 65 -6.66 5.12 4.45
CA LEU A 65 -7.34 4.62 3.26
C LEU A 65 -6.47 4.97 2.07
N ILE A 66 -6.00 3.95 1.37
CA ILE A 66 -5.19 4.02 0.17
C ILE A 66 -6.01 3.40 -0.95
N GLU A 67 -6.25 4.16 -2.00
CA GLU A 67 -7.00 3.73 -3.19
C GLU A 67 -6.31 4.27 -4.43
N GLY A 68 -6.30 3.48 -5.51
CA GLY A 68 -5.72 3.91 -6.76
C GLY A 68 -5.46 2.74 -7.70
N THR A 69 -4.39 2.82 -8.45
CA THR A 69 -4.05 1.87 -9.51
C THR A 69 -2.59 1.43 -9.42
N ILE A 70 -2.38 0.16 -9.79
CA ILE A 70 -1.06 -0.41 -10.07
C ILE A 70 -1.10 -0.87 -11.52
N THR A 71 -0.24 -0.33 -12.36
CA THR A 71 -0.10 -0.73 -13.75
C THR A 71 1.16 -1.56 -13.91
N ILE A 72 1.02 -2.76 -14.46
CA ILE A 72 2.13 -3.67 -14.77
C ILE A 72 2.12 -3.87 -16.27
N ASN A 73 3.16 -3.40 -16.96
CA ASN A 73 3.19 -3.35 -18.42
C ASN A 73 1.98 -2.55 -18.97
N ASN A 74 1.01 -3.21 -19.64
CA ASN A 74 -0.18 -2.59 -20.22
C ASN A 74 -1.48 -2.87 -19.43
N LYS A 75 -1.39 -3.54 -18.28
CA LYS A 75 -2.57 -3.92 -17.49
C LYS A 75 -2.62 -3.12 -16.20
N THR A 76 -3.78 -2.50 -15.96
CA THR A 76 -4.02 -1.64 -14.79
C THR A 76 -4.95 -2.33 -13.82
N TYR A 77 -4.51 -2.48 -12.57
CA TYR A 77 -5.26 -3.06 -11.48
C TYR A 77 -5.74 -1.96 -10.54
N LYS A 78 -7.04 -1.88 -10.29
CA LYS A 78 -7.59 -1.01 -9.24
C LYS A 78 -7.39 -1.67 -7.88
N VAL A 79 -6.74 -0.97 -6.96
CA VAL A 79 -6.40 -1.50 -5.63
C VAL A 79 -6.88 -0.59 -4.51
N LYS A 80 -7.23 -1.19 -3.37
CA LYS A 80 -7.51 -0.47 -2.13
C LYS A 80 -6.96 -1.18 -0.92
N THR A 81 -6.81 -0.44 0.18
CA THR A 81 -6.44 -1.03 1.47
C THR A 81 -7.53 -1.96 1.98
N PHE A 82 -7.13 -3.11 2.53
CA PHE A 82 -8.07 -4.06 3.12
C PHE A 82 -8.78 -3.46 4.35
N PRO A 83 -10.13 -3.42 4.40
CA PRO A 83 -10.85 -2.88 5.55
C PRO A 83 -10.76 -3.84 6.75
N TYR A 84 -10.60 -3.28 7.95
CA TYR A 84 -10.80 -4.01 9.21
C TYR A 84 -12.16 -3.65 9.79
N GLY A 85 -12.88 -4.65 10.31
CA GLY A 85 -14.25 -4.49 10.82
C GLY A 85 -14.35 -3.63 12.08
N ASP A 86 -13.52 -3.90 13.10
CA ASP A 86 -13.69 -3.28 14.43
C ASP A 86 -12.73 -2.11 14.68
N LEU A 87 -13.23 -1.03 15.30
CA LEU A 87 -12.48 0.18 15.65
C LEU A 87 -11.24 -0.12 16.54
N ILE A 88 -11.41 -0.96 17.57
CA ILE A 88 -10.32 -1.32 18.50
C ILE A 88 -9.20 -2.06 17.76
N ARG A 89 -9.57 -3.02 16.90
CA ARG A 89 -8.62 -3.76 16.06
C ARG A 89 -7.96 -2.82 15.04
N GLY A 90 -8.72 -1.87 14.50
CA GLY A 90 -8.24 -0.83 13.59
C GLY A 90 -7.17 0.07 14.21
N ILE A 91 -7.39 0.56 15.43
CA ILE A 91 -6.42 1.40 16.18
C ILE A 91 -5.14 0.59 16.45
N LYS A 92 -5.27 -0.59 17.08
CA LYS A 92 -4.11 -1.44 17.41
C LYS A 92 -3.32 -1.79 16.15
N SER A 93 -4.02 -2.16 15.08
CA SER A 93 -3.37 -2.53 13.83
C SER A 93 -2.68 -1.35 13.14
N LYS A 94 -3.19 -0.12 13.27
CA LYS A 94 -2.55 1.06 12.68
C LYS A 94 -1.16 1.34 13.25
N PHE A 95 -1.02 1.24 14.58
CA PHE A 95 0.27 1.49 15.24
C PHE A 95 1.26 0.35 15.03
N ASN A 96 0.75 -0.87 14.90
CA ASN A 96 1.57 -2.06 14.71
C ASN A 96 1.80 -2.44 13.24
N GLU A 97 1.23 -1.72 12.28
CA GLU A 97 1.40 -2.03 10.86
C GLU A 97 2.80 -1.65 10.41
N GLU A 98 3.52 -2.54 9.75
CA GLU A 98 4.82 -2.25 9.11
C GLU A 98 4.65 -1.81 7.65
N SER A 99 3.63 -2.34 6.98
CA SER A 99 3.30 -2.11 5.57
C SER A 99 1.79 -2.09 5.36
N TYR A 100 1.32 -1.44 4.30
CA TYR A 100 -0.10 -1.42 3.93
C TYR A 100 -0.43 -2.60 3.02
N LEU A 101 -1.50 -3.34 3.34
CA LEU A 101 -2.04 -4.39 2.48
C LEU A 101 -3.05 -3.81 1.49
N LEU A 102 -2.73 -3.87 0.20
CA LEU A 102 -3.55 -3.46 -0.93
C LEU A 102 -4.09 -4.69 -1.67
N ILE A 103 -5.41 -4.76 -1.78
CA ILE A 103 -6.11 -5.81 -2.53
C ILE A 103 -6.77 -5.24 -3.78
N CYS A 104 -6.86 -6.05 -4.83
CA CYS A 104 -7.64 -5.70 -6.00
C CYS A 104 -9.12 -5.47 -5.66
N ILE A 105 -9.76 -4.55 -6.40
CA ILE A 105 -11.18 -4.20 -6.25
C ILE A 105 -12.04 -4.87 -7.34
N GLU A 106 -11.43 -5.48 -8.36
CA GLU A 106 -12.16 -6.07 -9.47
C GLU A 106 -13.04 -7.24 -9.01
N ARG A 107 -14.32 -7.18 -9.39
CA ARG A 107 -15.31 -8.21 -9.12
C ARG A 107 -15.85 -8.70 -10.46
N ASP A 108 -15.89 -10.00 -10.63
CA ASP A 108 -16.58 -10.64 -11.75
C ASP A 108 -17.73 -11.46 -11.19
N ASN A 109 -18.95 -11.22 -11.68
CA ASN A 109 -20.18 -11.90 -11.26
C ASN A 109 -20.37 -11.99 -9.72
N GLY A 110 -20.02 -10.93 -9.00
CA GLY A 110 -20.14 -10.86 -7.54
C GLY A 110 -19.05 -11.60 -6.76
N ARG A 111 -18.14 -12.32 -7.41
CA ARG A 111 -16.96 -12.92 -6.80
C ARG A 111 -15.76 -11.97 -6.89
N SER A 112 -15.03 -11.85 -5.78
CA SER A 112 -13.75 -11.13 -5.77
C SER A 112 -12.76 -11.95 -6.59
N ILE A 113 -12.41 -11.47 -7.78
CA ILE A 113 -11.20 -11.94 -8.45
C ILE A 113 -10.12 -11.07 -7.85
N ASN A 114 -9.19 -11.69 -7.12
CA ASN A 114 -8.05 -10.99 -6.57
C ASN A 114 -6.85 -11.27 -7.47
N PRO A 115 -6.75 -10.64 -8.65
CA PRO A 115 -5.60 -10.86 -9.52
C PRO A 115 -4.32 -10.33 -8.89
N ILE A 116 -4.40 -9.47 -7.86
CA ILE A 116 -3.24 -8.92 -7.17
C ILE A 116 -3.53 -8.68 -5.67
N ASN A 117 -2.59 -9.10 -4.83
CA ASN A 117 -2.56 -8.78 -3.40
C ASN A 117 -1.14 -8.36 -3.01
N ILE A 118 -0.96 -7.09 -2.67
CA ILE A 118 0.34 -6.46 -2.50
C ILE A 118 0.43 -5.80 -1.13
N LYS A 119 1.53 -6.04 -0.43
CA LYS A 119 2.01 -5.20 0.66
C LYS A 119 2.89 -4.09 0.09
N ILE A 120 2.65 -2.86 0.51
CA ILE A 120 3.47 -1.70 0.17
C ILE A 120 4.04 -1.07 1.44
N SER A 121 5.31 -0.68 1.43
CA SER A 121 5.95 -0.02 2.58
C SER A 121 5.30 1.35 2.87
N LYS A 122 5.42 1.85 4.10
CA LYS A 122 4.82 3.14 4.50
C LYS A 122 5.37 4.36 3.74
N ASP A 123 6.60 4.27 3.26
CA ASP A 123 7.26 5.27 2.42
C ASP A 123 6.94 5.10 0.92
N PHE A 124 6.20 4.04 0.56
CA PHE A 124 5.80 3.68 -0.79
C PHE A 124 6.96 3.35 -1.74
N ASN A 125 8.13 3.00 -1.19
CA ASN A 125 9.32 2.68 -1.98
C ASN A 125 9.48 1.19 -2.26
N TYR A 126 8.74 0.32 -1.55
CA TYR A 126 8.86 -1.12 -1.67
C TYR A 126 7.49 -1.78 -1.80
N ILE A 127 7.39 -2.78 -2.67
CA ILE A 127 6.22 -3.62 -2.90
C ILE A 127 6.62 -5.08 -2.80
N TYR A 128 5.77 -5.88 -2.18
CA TYR A 128 5.87 -7.32 -2.19
C TYR A 128 4.49 -7.97 -2.09
N GLY A 129 4.23 -9.01 -2.86
CA GLY A 129 2.96 -9.71 -2.79
C GLY A 129 2.84 -10.80 -3.83
N ASN A 130 1.60 -11.14 -4.18
CA ASN A 130 1.28 -12.11 -5.20
C ASN A 130 0.41 -11.51 -6.31
N ILE A 131 0.51 -12.13 -7.48
CA ILE A 131 -0.27 -11.83 -8.67
C ILE A 131 -0.76 -13.14 -9.28
N ARG A 132 -2.03 -13.18 -9.70
CA ARG A 132 -2.67 -14.29 -10.38
C ARG A 132 -3.45 -13.75 -11.58
N ASP A 133 -2.80 -13.73 -12.72
CA ASP A 133 -3.32 -13.09 -13.93
C ASP A 133 -3.12 -13.99 -15.16
N GLU A 134 -4.14 -14.13 -15.99
CA GLU A 134 -4.04 -14.98 -17.18
C GLU A 134 -2.97 -14.48 -18.17
N GLN A 135 -2.83 -13.17 -18.33
CA GLN A 135 -1.92 -12.58 -19.31
C GLN A 135 -0.47 -12.51 -18.80
N LEU A 136 -0.27 -12.30 -17.49
CA LEU A 136 1.07 -12.17 -16.91
C LEU A 136 1.62 -13.49 -16.36
N SER A 137 0.76 -14.32 -15.77
CA SER A 137 1.16 -15.54 -15.07
C SER A 137 0.45 -16.82 -15.55
N LYS A 138 -0.25 -16.76 -16.71
CA LYS A 138 -1.01 -17.90 -17.26
C LYS A 138 -1.99 -18.50 -16.24
N GLY A 139 -2.60 -17.62 -15.44
CA GLY A 139 -3.60 -17.96 -14.42
C GLY A 139 -3.02 -18.53 -13.13
N ARG A 140 -1.69 -18.64 -13.03
CA ARG A 140 -0.98 -19.16 -11.86
C ARG A 140 -0.67 -18.07 -10.86
N GLU A 141 -0.53 -18.45 -9.60
CA GLU A 141 -0.03 -17.53 -8.58
C GLU A 141 1.49 -17.37 -8.71
N MET A 142 1.93 -16.13 -8.83
CA MET A 142 3.34 -15.73 -8.84
C MET A 142 3.59 -14.67 -7.79
N MET A 143 4.84 -14.60 -7.33
CA MET A 143 5.29 -13.54 -6.43
C MET A 143 5.69 -12.32 -7.24
N ILE A 144 5.46 -11.13 -6.69
CA ILE A 144 5.92 -9.86 -7.26
C ILE A 144 6.65 -9.08 -6.17
N ALA A 145 7.82 -8.54 -6.52
CA ALA A 145 8.58 -7.64 -5.67
C ALA A 145 9.13 -6.46 -6.47
N ALA A 146 9.11 -5.26 -5.88
CA ALA A 146 9.69 -4.07 -6.49
C ALA A 146 10.23 -3.09 -5.42
N PRO A 147 11.30 -2.33 -5.72
CA PRO A 147 12.14 -2.42 -6.90
C PRO A 147 13.04 -3.67 -6.87
N ALA A 148 13.02 -4.47 -7.93
CA ALA A 148 13.85 -5.65 -8.08
C ALA A 148 13.98 -6.07 -9.55
N ASN A 149 15.18 -6.49 -9.96
CA ASN A 149 15.46 -7.02 -11.31
C ASN A 149 15.71 -8.53 -11.31
N ASN A 150 15.85 -9.15 -10.14
CA ASN A 150 16.14 -10.57 -9.95
C ASN A 150 15.60 -11.07 -8.61
N ILE A 151 15.62 -12.39 -8.40
CA ILE A 151 15.08 -13.03 -7.18
C ILE A 151 15.84 -12.59 -5.92
N LYS A 152 17.15 -12.35 -5.98
CA LYS A 152 17.94 -11.94 -4.82
C LYS A 152 17.50 -10.56 -4.31
N GLU A 153 17.30 -9.61 -5.23
CA GLU A 153 16.74 -8.30 -4.93
C GLU A 153 15.29 -8.42 -4.44
N ALA A 154 14.48 -9.28 -5.07
CA ALA A 154 13.10 -9.52 -4.66
C ALA A 154 13.00 -10.02 -3.20
N ASN A 155 13.86 -10.95 -2.80
CA ASN A 155 13.92 -11.44 -1.43
C ASN A 155 14.34 -10.32 -0.45
N SER A 156 15.31 -9.48 -0.84
CA SER A 156 15.72 -8.33 -0.02
C SER A 156 14.58 -7.32 0.17
N VAL A 157 13.72 -7.14 -0.85
CA VAL A 157 12.51 -6.31 -0.75
C VAL A 157 11.47 -6.95 0.18
N ALA A 158 11.27 -8.27 0.08
CA ALA A 158 10.36 -9.00 0.95
C ALA A 158 10.78 -8.87 2.42
N ASP A 159 12.08 -8.96 2.72
CA ASP A 159 12.61 -8.79 4.06
C ASP A 159 12.34 -7.38 4.58
N LYS A 160 12.62 -6.33 3.79
CA LYS A 160 12.35 -4.93 4.17
C LYS A 160 10.88 -4.63 4.46
N ILE A 161 9.96 -5.34 3.83
CA ILE A 161 8.51 -5.13 4.02
C ILE A 161 7.97 -5.92 5.22
N ASN A 162 8.58 -7.05 5.54
CA ASN A 162 8.16 -7.94 6.62
C ASN A 162 9.00 -7.78 7.90
N SER A 163 10.09 -7.00 7.87
CA SER A 163 10.91 -6.71 9.05
C SER A 163 10.30 -5.59 9.89
N LYS A 164 10.07 -5.89 11.16
CA LYS A 164 9.94 -4.89 12.23
C LYS A 164 11.24 -4.10 12.31
N ASN A 165 11.26 -2.88 11.76
CA ASN A 165 12.18 -1.88 12.26
C ASN A 165 11.67 -1.39 13.62
#